data_AF-A0A7X6XBB0-F1
#
_entry.id   AF-A0A7X6XBB0-F1
#
_cell.length_a   1.000
_cell.length_b   1.000
_cell.length_c   1.000
_cell.angle_alpha   90.00
_cell.angle_beta   90.00
_cell.angle_gamma   90.00
#
_symmetry.space_group_name_H-M   'P 1'
#
loop_
_entity.id
_entity.type
_entity.pdbx_description
1 polymer ?
#
loop_
_entity_poly.entity_id
_entity_poly.type
_entity_poly.pdbx_seq_one_letter_code
_entity_poly.pdbx_strand_id
1 'polypeptide(L)'
;AVYQNGSWVPGITYKGYYILAAGKQYPFCTVIDLYNHTISGNGISPSQPIRGIVLDRGGAVSGNHFDVFIGSQKSSGVRHVGGSPKAEVVGFVSGCY
;
A
#
# COMPACT_ATOMS: atom_id res chain seq x y z
N ALA A 1 -10.25 -1.63 5.20
CA ALA A 1 -11.46 -0.81 5.24
C ALA A 1 -12.59 -1.76 5.62
N VAL A 2 -13.69 -1.28 6.16
CA VAL A 2 -14.86 -2.13 6.45
C VAL A 2 -15.97 -1.56 5.59
N TYR A 3 -16.65 -2.40 4.81
CA TYR A 3 -17.90 -1.97 4.18
C TYR A 3 -18.87 -1.58 5.31
N GLN A 4 -19.83 -0.69 5.04
CA GLN A 4 -20.83 -0.28 6.05
C GLN A 4 -21.62 -1.47 6.64
N ASN A 5 -21.61 -2.63 5.96
CA ASN A 5 -22.24 -3.87 6.40
C ASN A 5 -21.37 -4.76 7.32
N GLY A 6 -20.20 -4.27 7.78
CA GLY A 6 -19.34 -5.02 8.70
C GLY A 6 -18.51 -6.15 8.06
N SER A 7 -18.62 -6.36 6.74
CA SER A 7 -17.78 -7.34 6.04
C SER A 7 -16.34 -6.84 5.93
N TRP A 8 -15.39 -7.75 6.20
CA TRP A 8 -13.97 -7.50 6.02
C TRP A 8 -13.71 -7.12 4.55
N VAL A 9 -13.08 -5.96 4.31
CA VAL A 9 -12.54 -5.63 2.98
C VAL A 9 -11.08 -6.04 2.98
N PRO A 10 -10.65 -6.95 2.09
CA PRO A 10 -9.24 -7.24 1.91
C PRO A 10 -8.46 -5.95 1.62
N GLY A 11 -7.61 -5.53 2.55
CA GLY A 11 -6.83 -4.29 2.46
C GLY A 11 -7.47 -3.09 3.19
N ILE A 12 -6.63 -2.28 3.86
CA ILE A 12 -7.05 -0.97 4.34
C ILE A 12 -6.78 0.05 3.25
N THR A 13 -7.88 0.47 2.61
CA THR A 13 -7.85 1.48 1.56
C THR A 13 -8.43 2.81 2.04
N TYR A 14 -7.84 3.92 1.61
CA TYR A 14 -8.41 5.27 1.73
C TYR A 14 -8.83 5.74 0.34
N LYS A 15 -10.11 6.10 0.14
CA LYS A 15 -10.64 6.51 -1.18
C LYS A 15 -10.28 5.55 -2.33
N GLY A 16 -10.20 4.24 -2.06
CA GLY A 16 -9.84 3.20 -3.03
C GLY A 16 -8.34 2.94 -3.20
N TYR A 17 -7.46 3.73 -2.58
CA TYR A 17 -6.01 3.54 -2.60
C TYR A 17 -5.53 2.69 -1.43
N TYR A 18 -4.61 1.75 -1.63
CA TYR A 18 -3.91 1.09 -0.52
C TYR A 18 -3.15 2.12 0.31
N ILE A 19 -3.08 1.94 1.62
CA ILE A 19 -2.30 2.83 2.48
C ILE A 19 -0.83 2.41 2.47
N LEU A 20 0.05 3.37 2.17
CA LEU A 20 1.49 3.18 2.15
C LEU A 20 2.15 3.96 3.30
N ALA A 21 3.10 3.31 3.98
CA ALA A 21 4.17 4.02 4.66
C ALA A 21 5.32 4.26 3.68
N ALA A 22 5.86 5.47 3.65
CA ALA A 22 6.93 5.86 2.74
C ALA A 22 7.93 6.85 3.36
N GLY A 23 9.14 6.88 2.79
CA GLY A 23 10.19 7.83 3.16
C GLY A 23 9.81 9.29 2.93
N LYS A 24 10.49 10.21 3.65
CA LYS A 24 10.17 11.66 3.67
C LYS A 24 10.15 12.34 2.29
N GLN A 25 10.89 11.79 1.32
CA GLN A 25 10.93 12.31 -0.04
C GLN A 25 9.61 12.12 -0.81
N TYR A 26 8.72 11.24 -0.32
CA TYR A 26 7.34 11.16 -0.79
C TYR A 26 6.44 11.94 0.18
N PRO A 27 5.90 13.10 -0.22
CA PRO A 27 4.92 13.84 0.58
C PRO A 27 3.70 12.97 0.90
N PHE A 28 3.01 13.25 2.01
CA PHE A 28 1.70 12.64 2.23
C PHE A 28 0.76 12.96 1.07
N CYS A 29 -0.19 12.06 0.79
CA CYS A 29 -1.15 12.16 -0.31
C CYS A 29 -0.57 11.97 -1.72
N THR A 30 0.72 11.65 -1.83
CA THR A 30 1.32 11.15 -3.07
C THR A 30 0.70 9.79 -3.41
N VAL A 31 0.29 9.62 -4.67
CA VAL A 31 -0.18 8.34 -5.21
C VAL A 31 0.96 7.66 -5.94
N ILE A 32 1.18 6.38 -5.61
CA ILE A 32 2.28 5.58 -6.12
C ILE A 32 1.73 4.24 -6.62
N ASP A 33 2.12 3.87 -7.83
CA ASP A 33 1.92 2.52 -8.34
C ASP A 33 3.16 1.67 -8.05
N LEU A 34 2.95 0.54 -7.39
CA LEU A 34 3.99 -0.46 -7.10
C LEU A 34 3.81 -1.66 -8.03
N TYR A 35 4.77 -1.86 -8.92
CA TYR A 35 4.80 -2.96 -9.88
C TYR A 35 5.76 -4.06 -9.43
N ASN A 36 5.52 -5.30 -9.87
CA ASN A 36 6.39 -6.45 -9.58
C ASN A 36 6.72 -6.60 -8.08
N HIS A 37 5.78 -6.20 -7.22
CA HIS A 37 5.94 -6.22 -5.78
C HIS A 37 6.00 -7.66 -5.27
N THR A 38 6.57 -7.84 -4.09
CA THR A 38 6.79 -9.17 -3.49
C THR A 38 5.57 -9.69 -2.72
N ILE A 39 4.43 -9.01 -2.75
CA ILE A 39 3.30 -9.31 -1.85
C ILE A 39 2.26 -10.18 -2.56
N SER A 40 1.85 -11.30 -1.95
CA SER A 40 0.79 -12.16 -2.47
C SER A 40 -0.17 -12.62 -1.36
N GLY A 41 -1.46 -12.68 -1.68
CA GLY A 41 -2.52 -13.17 -0.81
C GLY A 41 -3.57 -12.11 -0.46
N ASN A 42 -4.69 -12.53 0.13
CA ASN A 42 -5.84 -11.67 0.44
C ASN A 42 -6.28 -10.79 -0.76
N GLY A 43 -6.33 -11.35 -1.97
CA GLY A 43 -6.71 -10.63 -3.19
C GLY A 43 -5.60 -9.76 -3.81
N ILE A 44 -4.42 -9.69 -3.19
CA ILE A 44 -3.23 -9.02 -3.73
C ILE A 44 -2.42 -10.02 -4.57
N SER A 45 -2.06 -9.64 -5.79
CA SER A 45 -1.28 -10.45 -6.73
C SER A 45 -0.07 -9.66 -7.21
N PRO A 46 1.16 -10.23 -7.15
CA PRO A 46 2.39 -9.61 -7.68
C PRO A 46 2.33 -9.15 -9.15
N SER A 47 1.42 -9.75 -9.92
CA SER A 47 1.20 -9.44 -11.34
C SER A 47 0.33 -8.20 -11.59
N GLN A 48 -0.33 -7.67 -10.55
CA GLN A 48 -1.17 -6.49 -10.62
C GLN A 48 -0.50 -5.36 -9.82
N PRO A 49 -0.49 -4.12 -10.33
CA PRO A 49 0.08 -3.03 -9.57
C PRO A 49 -0.72 -2.75 -8.30
N ILE A 50 -0.02 -2.47 -7.20
CA ILE A 50 -0.64 -1.87 -6.01
C ILE A 50 -0.66 -0.37 -6.23
N ARG A 51 -1.85 0.18 -6.43
CA ARG A 51 -2.07 1.63 -6.44
C ARG A 51 -2.32 2.12 -5.02
N GLY A 52 -1.32 2.78 -4.44
CA GLY A 52 -1.33 3.21 -3.05
C GLY A 52 -1.19 4.72 -2.86
N ILE A 53 -1.54 5.20 -1.67
CA ILE A 53 -1.41 6.59 -1.23
C ILE A 53 -0.57 6.66 0.05
N VAL A 54 0.36 7.60 0.10
CA VAL A 54 1.23 7.81 1.27
C VAL A 54 0.42 8.47 2.38
N LEU A 55 0.14 7.75 3.46
CA LEU A 55 -0.58 8.28 4.64
C LEU A 55 0.09 7.89 5.96
N ASP A 56 1.20 7.17 5.93
CA ASP A 56 1.94 6.77 7.12
C ASP A 56 3.45 6.94 6.95
N ARG A 57 4.18 6.90 8.06
CA ARG A 57 5.64 6.94 8.14
C ARG A 57 6.14 5.79 9.01
N GLY A 58 7.25 5.20 8.62
CA GLY A 58 7.94 4.18 9.43
C GLY A 58 9.38 4.58 9.69
N GLY A 59 9.89 4.33 10.90
CA GLY A 59 11.29 4.61 11.24
C GLY A 59 12.30 3.81 10.38
N ALA A 60 11.90 2.65 9.88
CA ALA A 60 12.68 1.79 8.98
C ALA A 60 12.33 1.98 7.48
N VAL A 61 11.39 2.87 7.17
CA VAL A 61 10.91 3.08 5.80
C VAL A 61 11.54 4.36 5.23
N SER A 62 12.55 4.19 4.38
CA SER A 62 13.29 5.29 3.75
C SER A 62 13.70 4.95 2.32
N GLY A 63 14.04 5.95 1.51
CA GLY A 63 14.34 5.72 0.10
C GLY A 63 13.17 5.03 -0.61
N ASN A 64 13.46 4.11 -1.53
CA ASN A 64 12.44 3.39 -2.29
C ASN A 64 11.87 2.15 -1.56
N HIS A 65 11.99 2.10 -0.22
CA HIS A 65 11.32 1.11 0.61
C HIS A 65 9.91 1.60 0.96
N PHE A 66 8.91 0.73 0.79
CA PHE A 66 7.50 1.02 1.08
C PHE A 66 6.91 -0.14 1.87
N ASP A 67 6.16 0.19 2.93
CA ASP A 67 5.30 -0.79 3.61
C ASP A 67 3.86 -0.59 3.16
N VAL A 68 3.21 -1.69 2.77
CA VAL A 68 1.78 -1.70 2.42
C VAL A 68 1.00 -2.10 3.66
N PHE A 69 0.11 -1.23 4.13
CA PHE A 69 -0.70 -1.54 5.30
C PHE A 69 -1.82 -2.53 4.94
N ILE A 70 -1.68 -3.77 5.40
CA ILE A 70 -2.63 -4.86 5.15
C ILE A 70 -3.69 -5.02 6.25
N GLY A 71 -3.69 -4.14 7.26
CA GLY A 71 -4.73 -4.03 8.29
C GLY A 71 -4.44 -4.68 9.64
N SER A 72 -3.69 -5.79 9.69
CA SER A 72 -3.30 -6.42 10.96
C SER A 72 -1.90 -7.01 10.88
N GLN A 73 -1.13 -6.87 11.97
CA GLN A 73 0.19 -7.48 12.14
C GLN A 73 0.14 -9.02 12.23
N LYS A 74 -1.03 -9.60 12.49
CA LYS A 74 -1.25 -11.07 12.59
C LYS A 74 -1.86 -11.69 11.33
N SER A 75 -1.86 -10.97 10.20
CA SER A 75 -2.46 -11.47 8.96
C SER A 75 -1.80 -12.78 8.51
N SER A 76 -2.51 -13.90 8.60
CA SER A 76 -2.06 -15.23 8.16
C SER A 76 -2.16 -15.44 6.65
N GLY A 77 -2.76 -14.49 5.91
CA GLY A 77 -3.11 -14.65 4.50
C GLY A 77 -2.22 -13.88 3.51
N VAL A 78 -1.23 -13.12 3.98
CA VAL A 78 -0.32 -12.35 3.12
C VAL A 78 1.11 -12.85 3.33
N ARG A 79 1.82 -13.11 2.22
CA ARG A 79 3.20 -13.56 2.25
C ARG A 79 4.06 -12.77 1.27
N HIS A 80 5.35 -12.71 1.57
CA HIS A 80 6.33 -12.27 0.59
C HIS A 80 6.68 -13.41 -0.37
N VAL A 81 6.82 -13.09 -1.64
CA VAL A 81 7.26 -13.95 -2.74
C VAL A 81 8.40 -13.26 -3.50
N GLY A 82 9.16 -13.99 -4.31
CA GLY A 82 10.23 -13.39 -5.11
C GLY A 82 9.70 -12.33 -6.08
N GLY A 83 10.46 -11.24 -6.28
CA GLY A 83 10.08 -10.15 -7.18
C GLY A 83 11.17 -9.08 -7.29
N SER A 84 10.96 -8.13 -8.19
CA SER A 84 11.85 -6.97 -8.39
C SER A 84 11.00 -5.70 -8.40
N PRO A 85 10.61 -5.21 -7.20
CA PRO A 85 9.64 -4.13 -7.07
C PRO A 85 10.10 -2.87 -7.77
N LYS A 86 9.14 -2.17 -8.39
CA LYS A 86 9.33 -0.85 -8.98
C LYS A 86 8.23 0.08 -8.48
N ALA A 87 8.57 1.35 -8.26
CA ALA A 87 7.63 2.37 -7.81
C ALA A 87 7.60 3.52 -8.82
N GLU A 88 6.39 3.99 -9.12
CA GLU A 88 6.15 5.13 -9.99
C GLU A 88 5.20 6.10 -9.28
N VAL A 89 5.57 7.37 -9.18
CA VAL A 89 4.67 8.42 -8.71
C VAL A 89 3.70 8.75 -9.83
N VAL A 90 2.42 8.49 -9.63
CA VAL A 90 1.37 8.66 -10.65
C VAL A 90 0.46 9.85 -10.38
N GLY A 91 0.59 10.50 -9.22
CA GLY A 91 -0.13 11.74 -8.94
C GLY A 91 -0.15 12.13 -7.47
N PHE A 92 -1.07 13.03 -7.15
CA PHE A 92 -1.28 13.58 -5.82
C PHE A 92 -2.77 13.84 -5.61
N VAL A 93 -3.30 13.51 -4.43
CA VAL A 93 -4.71 13.76 -4.10
C VAL A 93 -4.84 15.09 -3.34
N SER A 94 -5.47 16.08 -3.94
CA SER A 94 -5.84 17.34 -3.27
C SER A 94 -6.94 17.12 -2.23
N GLY A 95 -6.90 17.82 -1.10
CA GLY A 95 -7.88 17.63 -0.01
C GLY A 95 -7.84 16.23 0.59
N CYS A 96 -6.66 15.62 0.54
CA CYS A 96 -6.32 14.49 1.38
C CYS A 96 -5.87 15.09 2.71
N TYR A 97 -6.58 14.70 3.78
CA TYR A 97 -6.77 15.34 5.10
C TYR A 97 -7.48 16.70 5.11
#